data_AF-A0AA35UEF5-F1
#
_entry.id   AF-A0AA35UEF5-F1
#
_cell.length_a   1.000
_cell.length_b   1.000
_cell.length_c   1.000
_cell.angle_alpha   90.00
_cell.angle_beta   90.00
_cell.angle_gamma   90.00
#
_symmetry.space_group_name_H-M   'P 1'
#
loop_
_entity.id
_entity.type
_entity.pdbx_description
1 polymer ?
#
loop_
_entity_poly.entity_id
_entity_poly.type
_entity_poly.pdbx_seq_one_letter_code
_entity_poly.pdbx_strand_id
1 'polypeptide(L)'
;MTWTPCCQRTVSVIVPAAFRLRGLNAPMLLRWPSAAIGASADYSVDFRDLLCDGERIVRAEISVGDAGSLAWESIFGSCVTGWITWSSVGCQQVSVTAVTSEGVALTCSVGITIAGTSLITPTPPEYAPNAYVIGDVIVPDADGNPLILG
;
A
#
# COMPACT_ATOMS: atom_id res chain seq x y z
N MET A 1 -6.86 0.69 19.98
CA MET A 1 -5.73 1.48 19.47
C MET A 1 -5.74 1.29 17.97
N THR A 2 -5.95 2.35 17.19
CA THR A 2 -5.89 2.30 15.72
C THR A 2 -4.42 2.37 15.31
N TRP A 3 -3.91 1.28 14.72
CA TRP A 3 -2.58 1.28 14.13
C TRP A 3 -2.55 2.25 12.94
N THR A 4 -1.56 3.14 12.89
CA THR A 4 -1.31 4.02 11.74
C THR A 4 -0.04 3.57 11.02
N PRO A 5 -0.05 3.51 9.68
CA PRO A 5 1.16 3.18 8.91
C PRO A 5 2.30 4.14 9.22
N CYS A 6 3.54 3.67 9.11
CA CYS A 6 4.67 4.56 9.36
C CYS A 6 4.67 5.72 8.35
N CYS A 7 4.60 6.96 8.86
CA CYS A 7 4.41 8.16 8.05
C CYS A 7 5.54 8.38 7.01
N GLN A 8 6.71 7.78 7.21
CA GLN A 8 7.84 7.85 6.28
C GLN A 8 7.67 6.99 5.02
N ARG A 9 6.79 5.98 5.03
CA ARG A 9 6.56 5.05 3.89
C ARG A 9 5.16 5.15 3.29
N THR A 10 4.43 6.20 3.66
CA THR A 10 3.15 6.53 3.04
C THR A 10 3.38 7.53 1.91
N VAL A 11 2.90 7.22 0.71
CA VAL A 11 2.93 8.15 -0.43
C VAL A 11 1.50 8.49 -0.80
N SER A 12 1.18 9.80 -0.84
CA SER A 12 -0.15 10.26 -1.22
C SER A 12 -0.26 10.46 -2.74
N VAL A 13 -1.35 9.99 -3.32
CA VAL A 13 -1.67 10.20 -4.73
C VAL A 13 -2.24 11.60 -4.91
N ILE A 14 -1.36 12.60 -4.89
CA ILE A 14 -1.73 14.00 -5.13
C ILE A 14 -1.72 14.23 -6.65
N VAL A 15 -2.78 14.80 -7.22
CA VAL A 15 -2.70 15.41 -8.56
C VAL A 15 -2.58 16.91 -8.37
N PRO A 16 -1.42 17.54 -8.62
CA PRO A 16 -1.28 18.97 -8.37
C PRO A 16 -2.31 19.76 -9.18
N ALA A 17 -2.99 20.71 -8.53
CA ALA A 17 -4.10 21.45 -9.14
C ALA A 17 -3.74 22.11 -10.48
N ALA A 18 -2.47 22.50 -10.67
CA ALA A 18 -1.95 23.07 -11.91
C ALA A 18 -2.02 22.11 -13.12
N PHE A 19 -1.92 20.79 -12.90
CA PHE A 19 -2.07 19.78 -13.94
C PHE A 19 -3.53 19.55 -14.31
N ARG A 20 -4.45 19.63 -13.32
CA ARG A 20 -5.90 19.55 -13.53
C ARG A 20 -6.40 20.66 -14.46
N LEU A 21 -5.89 21.88 -14.33
CA LEU A 21 -6.29 23.04 -15.16
C LEU A 21 -5.83 22.97 -16.62
N ARG A 22 -4.83 22.14 -16.94
CA ARG A 22 -4.28 22.05 -18.31
C ARG A 22 -4.71 20.79 -19.06
N GLY A 23 -5.58 19.96 -18.47
CA GLY A 23 -5.94 18.66 -19.05
C GLY A 23 -4.74 17.72 -19.20
N LEU A 24 -3.65 17.98 -18.48
CA LEU A 24 -2.43 17.18 -18.53
C LEU A 24 -2.45 16.18 -17.37
N ASN A 25 -2.69 14.91 -17.67
CA ASN A 25 -2.41 13.81 -16.75
C ASN A 25 -0.92 13.47 -16.84
N ALA A 26 -0.04 14.32 -16.29
CA ALA A 26 1.35 13.94 -16.12
C ALA A 26 1.42 12.80 -15.09
N PRO A 27 2.03 11.64 -15.40
CA PRO A 27 2.17 10.57 -14.43
C PRO A 27 3.03 11.07 -13.27
N MET A 28 2.42 11.28 -12.10
CA MET A 28 3.17 11.63 -10.92
C MET A 28 3.95 10.38 -10.49
N LEU A 29 5.28 10.47 -10.50
CA LEU A 29 6.16 9.39 -10.06
C LEU A 29 6.04 9.26 -8.52
N LEU A 30 5.07 8.47 -8.07
CA LEU A 30 4.97 8.06 -6.67
C LEU A 30 6.20 7.22 -6.32
N ARG A 31 6.87 7.52 -5.19
CA ARG A 31 8.09 6.81 -4.82
C ARG A 31 8.17 6.55 -3.32
N TRP A 32 8.34 5.29 -2.94
CA TRP A 32 8.67 4.91 -1.57
C TRP A 32 10.16 5.16 -1.27
N PRO A 33 10.53 5.29 0.01
CA PRO A 33 11.92 5.27 0.43
C PRO A 33 12.62 3.98 -0.05
N SER A 34 13.92 4.07 -0.33
CA SER A 34 14.72 2.90 -0.70
C SER A 34 14.72 1.83 0.39
N ALA A 35 14.85 0.58 -0.01
CA ALA A 35 15.00 -0.57 0.89
C ALA A 35 16.22 -1.40 0.50
N ALA A 36 16.58 -2.37 1.35
CA ALA A 36 17.60 -3.36 1.05
C ALA A 36 16.94 -4.68 0.61
N ILE A 37 17.66 -5.47 -0.19
CA ILE A 37 17.22 -6.83 -0.55
C ILE A 37 17.03 -7.68 0.71
N GLY A 38 15.94 -8.43 0.79
CA GLY A 38 15.59 -9.22 1.98
C GLY A 38 15.08 -8.38 3.15
N ALA A 39 15.02 -7.06 3.04
CA ALA A 39 14.30 -6.24 4.01
C ALA A 39 12.79 -6.33 3.76
N SER A 40 12.02 -6.17 4.83
CA SER A 40 10.57 -6.12 4.79
C SER A 40 10.06 -4.97 5.64
N ALA A 41 8.98 -4.36 5.19
CA ALA A 41 8.33 -3.26 5.88
C ALA A 41 6.88 -3.11 5.40
N ASP A 42 6.12 -2.31 6.15
CA ASP A 42 4.85 -1.74 5.73
C ASP A 42 5.07 -0.60 4.70
N TYR A 43 4.36 -0.70 3.58
CA TYR A 43 4.35 0.29 2.51
C TYR A 43 2.93 0.72 2.22
N SER A 44 2.68 2.03 2.21
CA SER A 44 1.33 2.57 2.09
C SER A 44 1.18 3.56 0.93
N VAL A 45 -0.01 3.57 0.35
CA VAL A 45 -0.48 4.57 -0.60
C VAL A 45 -1.76 5.19 -0.08
N ASP A 46 -1.79 6.52 0.00
CA ASP A 46 -2.97 7.28 0.43
C ASP A 46 -3.74 7.83 -0.79
N PHE A 47 -5.01 7.43 -0.92
CA PHE A 47 -5.91 7.83 -2.00
C PHE A 47 -6.84 8.99 -1.61
N ARG A 48 -6.66 9.62 -0.44
CA ARG A 48 -7.56 10.66 0.08
C ARG A 48 -7.95 11.75 -0.92
N ASP A 49 -6.99 12.23 -1.70
CA ASP A 49 -7.21 13.33 -2.66
C ASP A 49 -7.92 12.90 -3.96
N LEU A 50 -8.20 11.60 -4.09
CA LEU A 50 -8.96 10.99 -5.18
C LEU A 50 -10.36 10.54 -4.74
N LEU A 51 -10.63 10.45 -3.44
CA LEU A 51 -11.93 10.08 -2.90
C LEU A 51 -12.86 11.30 -2.84
N CYS A 52 -14.12 11.11 -3.22
CA CYS A 52 -15.18 12.09 -3.02
C CYS A 52 -15.64 12.14 -1.55
N ASP A 53 -16.40 13.17 -1.18
CA ASP A 53 -16.95 13.30 0.16
C ASP A 53 -17.83 12.08 0.52
N GLY A 54 -17.45 11.36 1.58
CA GLY A 54 -18.15 10.16 2.05
C GLY A 54 -17.79 8.87 1.30
N GLU A 55 -16.95 8.96 0.27
CA GLU A 55 -16.44 7.80 -0.45
C GLU A 55 -15.34 7.09 0.37
N ARG A 56 -15.33 5.76 0.33
CA ARG A 56 -14.32 4.95 1.01
C ARG A 56 -13.78 3.85 0.10
N ILE A 57 -12.60 3.35 0.44
CA ILE A 57 -12.04 2.16 -0.22
C ILE A 57 -12.73 0.93 0.38
N VAL A 58 -13.24 0.05 -0.47
CA VAL A 58 -13.91 -1.20 -0.05
C VAL A 58 -13.10 -2.43 -0.40
N ARG A 59 -12.17 -2.32 -1.36
CA ARG A 59 -11.27 -3.39 -1.77
C ARG A 59 -9.96 -2.79 -2.26
N ALA A 60 -8.86 -3.51 -2.06
CA ALA A 60 -7.56 -3.14 -2.57
C ALA A 60 -6.85 -4.35 -3.17
N GLU A 61 -5.80 -4.10 -3.94
CA GLU A 61 -4.88 -5.10 -4.46
C GLU A 61 -3.50 -4.46 -4.68
N ILE A 62 -2.47 -5.09 -4.13
CA ILE A 62 -1.06 -4.72 -4.30
C ILE A 62 -0.35 -5.80 -5.12
N SER A 63 0.12 -5.42 -6.30
CA SER A 63 0.92 -6.28 -7.17
C SER A 63 2.39 -5.88 -7.15
N VAL A 64 3.21 -6.71 -6.51
CA VAL A 64 4.67 -6.52 -6.37
C VAL A 64 5.46 -7.18 -7.52
N GLY A 65 4.80 -8.01 -8.33
CA GLY A 65 5.45 -8.78 -9.40
C GLY A 65 6.55 -9.71 -8.86
N ASP A 66 7.59 -9.93 -9.65
CA ASP A 66 8.73 -10.78 -9.28
C ASP A 66 9.76 -10.08 -8.37
N ALA A 67 9.50 -8.82 -7.96
CA ALA A 67 10.44 -8.00 -7.20
C ALA A 67 10.50 -8.37 -5.70
N GLY A 68 9.48 -9.07 -5.21
CA GLY A 68 9.29 -9.38 -3.80
C GLY A 68 8.08 -10.25 -3.55
N SER A 69 7.74 -10.45 -2.28
CA SER A 69 6.53 -11.13 -1.84
C SER A 69 5.70 -10.21 -0.95
N LEU A 70 4.38 -10.26 -1.14
CA LEU A 70 3.41 -9.61 -0.27
C LEU A 70 3.03 -10.61 0.84
N ALA A 71 3.18 -10.23 2.10
CA ALA A 71 2.77 -11.07 3.22
C ALA A 71 1.29 -10.84 3.58
N TRP A 72 0.86 -9.59 3.56
CA TRP A 72 -0.53 -9.18 3.75
C TRP A 72 -0.75 -7.82 3.12
N GLU A 73 -2.01 -7.52 2.84
CA GLU A 73 -2.46 -6.17 2.52
C GLU A 73 -3.69 -5.80 3.34
N SER A 74 -3.89 -4.51 3.53
CA SER A 74 -4.95 -3.99 4.36
C SER A 74 -5.34 -2.57 3.97
N ILE A 75 -6.60 -2.24 4.23
CA ILE A 75 -7.16 -0.90 4.04
C ILE A 75 -7.28 -0.25 5.40
N PHE A 76 -6.78 0.99 5.52
CA PHE A 76 -6.93 1.81 6.71
C PHE A 76 -7.41 3.20 6.30
N GLY A 77 -8.72 3.43 6.40
CA GLY A 77 -9.37 4.66 5.94
C GLY A 77 -9.17 4.86 4.43
N SER A 78 -8.38 5.89 4.05
CA SER A 78 -8.02 6.20 2.67
C SER A 78 -6.71 5.56 2.20
N CYS A 79 -6.03 4.81 3.09
CA CYS A 79 -4.74 4.21 2.80
C CYS A 79 -4.87 2.73 2.45
N VAL A 80 -4.18 2.31 1.40
CA VAL A 80 -3.90 0.91 1.11
C VAL A 80 -2.48 0.62 1.59
N THR A 81 -2.30 -0.40 2.43
CA THR A 81 -1.01 -0.77 3.03
C THR A 81 -0.72 -2.23 2.76
N GLY A 82 0.49 -2.54 2.34
CA GLY A 82 0.98 -3.92 2.25
C GLY A 82 2.29 -4.11 3.02
N TRP A 83 2.48 -5.31 3.57
CA TRP A 83 3.80 -5.73 4.04
C TRP A 83 4.53 -6.48 2.95
N ILE A 84 5.62 -5.89 2.48
CA ILE A 84 6.36 -6.40 1.33
C ILE A 84 7.76 -6.81 1.78
N THR A 85 8.19 -8.01 1.36
CA THR A 85 9.57 -8.48 1.48
C THR A 85 10.23 -8.43 0.11
N TRP A 86 11.37 -7.75 -0.01
CA TRP A 86 12.02 -7.58 -1.30
C TRP A 86 12.98 -8.72 -1.62
N SER A 87 12.93 -9.26 -2.84
CA SER A 87 13.79 -10.36 -3.30
C SER A 87 14.68 -9.97 -4.47
N SER A 88 14.41 -8.83 -5.13
CA SER A 88 15.15 -8.37 -6.31
C SER A 88 15.74 -6.97 -6.13
N VAL A 89 16.98 -6.79 -6.57
CA VAL A 89 17.70 -5.49 -6.52
C VAL A 89 17.31 -4.58 -7.68
N GLY A 90 17.54 -3.28 -7.54
CA GLY A 90 17.35 -2.29 -8.59
C GLY A 90 16.09 -1.44 -8.42
N CYS A 91 15.69 -0.77 -9.51
CA CYS A 91 14.45 0.02 -9.52
C CYS A 91 13.26 -0.90 -9.78
N GLN A 92 12.36 -0.98 -8.81
CA GLN A 92 11.16 -1.79 -8.88
C GLN A 92 9.92 -0.89 -8.96
N GLN A 93 8.87 -1.40 -9.60
CA GLN A 93 7.56 -0.76 -9.65
C GLN A 93 6.53 -1.69 -9.03
N VAL A 94 5.71 -1.14 -8.14
CA VAL A 94 4.57 -1.82 -7.52
C VAL A 94 3.29 -1.17 -8.02
N SER A 95 2.34 -1.98 -8.45
CA SER A 95 1.00 -1.50 -8.81
C SER A 95 0.09 -1.62 -7.59
N VAL A 96 -0.62 -0.54 -7.27
CA VAL A 96 -1.61 -0.52 -6.18
C VAL A 96 -2.94 -0.08 -6.77
N THR A 97 -3.95 -0.93 -6.62
CA THR A 97 -5.32 -0.68 -7.07
C THR A 97 -6.24 -0.61 -5.87
N ALA A 98 -7.03 0.45 -5.77
CA ALA A 98 -8.08 0.61 -4.79
C ALA A 98 -9.44 0.66 -5.50
N VAL A 99 -10.44 -0.08 -5.00
CA VAL A 99 -11.82 -0.01 -5.46
C VAL A 99 -12.64 0.75 -4.42
N THR A 100 -13.31 1.80 -4.86
CA THR A 100 -14.12 2.64 -3.99
C THR A 100 -15.51 2.06 -3.76
N SER A 101 -16.25 2.58 -2.78
CA SER A 101 -17.64 2.19 -2.49
C SER A 101 -18.60 2.41 -3.65
N GLU A 102 -18.27 3.30 -4.58
CA GLU A 102 -19.02 3.55 -5.81
C GLU A 102 -18.61 2.60 -6.97
N GLY A 103 -17.66 1.68 -6.73
CA GLY A 103 -17.17 0.72 -7.72
C GLY A 103 -16.11 1.27 -8.67
N VAL A 104 -15.54 2.45 -8.38
CA VAL A 104 -14.46 3.03 -9.20
C VAL A 104 -13.13 2.38 -8.83
N ALA A 105 -12.38 1.91 -9.83
CA ALA A 105 -11.03 1.41 -9.65
C ALA A 105 -10.00 2.52 -9.86
N LEU A 106 -9.23 2.81 -8.81
CA LEU A 106 -8.14 3.77 -8.80
C LEU A 106 -6.81 3.00 -8.78
N THR A 107 -6.09 3.00 -9.89
CA THR A 107 -4.78 2.33 -9.99
C THR A 107 -3.65 3.33 -10.05
N CYS A 108 -2.58 3.07 -9.29
CA CYS A 108 -1.36 3.85 -9.32
C CYS A 108 -0.12 2.94 -9.32
N SER A 109 1.00 3.46 -9.83
CA SER A 109 2.28 2.75 -9.82
C SER A 109 3.26 3.49 -8.92
N VAL A 110 3.82 2.79 -7.94
CA VAL A 110 4.77 3.35 -6.97
C VAL A 110 6.15 2.74 -7.24
N GLY A 111 7.15 3.60 -7.42
CA GLY A 111 8.54 3.19 -7.58
C GLY A 111 9.26 3.01 -6.25
N ILE A 112 10.21 2.09 -6.22
CA ILE A 112 11.16 1.93 -5.10
C ILE A 112 12.53 1.53 -5.63
N THR A 113 13.59 1.87 -4.89
CA THR A 113 14.95 1.36 -5.19
C THR A 113 15.38 0.39 -4.12
N ILE A 114 15.75 -0.82 -4.55
CA ILE A 114 16.24 -1.90 -3.69
C ILE A 114 17.75 -2.03 -3.84
N ALA A 115 18.48 -1.82 -2.75
CA ALA A 115 19.93 -1.96 -2.67
C ALA A 115 20.35 -3.41 -2.36
N GLY A 116 21.52 -3.83 -2.84
CA GLY A 116 22.00 -5.22 -2.75
C GLY A 116 22.52 -5.70 -1.39
N THR A 117 22.55 -4.86 -0.36
CA THR A 117 23.08 -5.23 0.96
C THR A 117 22.01 -5.10 2.04
N SER A 118 21.54 -6.23 2.57
CA SER A 118 20.85 -6.27 3.87
C SER A 118 21.63 -7.14 4.85
N LEU A 119 21.73 -6.64 6.09
CA LEU A 119 22.33 -7.36 7.22
C LEU A 119 21.26 -8.06 8.07
N ILE A 120 19.97 -7.79 7.82
CA ILE A 120 18.86 -8.24 8.66
C ILE A 120 17.74 -8.74 7.75
N THR A 121 17.30 -9.97 7.98
CA THR A 121 16.09 -10.52 7.38
C THR A 121 14.98 -10.42 8.42
N PRO A 122 14.06 -9.46 8.32
CA PRO A 122 12.94 -9.37 9.25
C PRO A 122 11.97 -10.51 9.00
N THR A 123 11.40 -11.03 10.09
CA THR A 123 10.31 -12.00 10.01
C THR A 123 9.02 -11.25 9.68
N PRO A 124 8.26 -11.65 8.64
CA PRO A 124 6.98 -11.02 8.35
C PRO A 124 6.01 -11.28 9.52
N PRO A 125 5.22 -10.27 9.93
CA PRO A 125 4.12 -10.50 10.83
C PRO A 125 3.11 -11.42 10.16
N GLU A 126 2.53 -12.33 10.93
CA GLU A 126 1.57 -13.32 10.45
C GLU A 126 0.26 -12.66 9.95
N TYR A 127 -0.08 -11.50 10.50
CA TYR A 127 -1.30 -10.77 10.17
C TYR A 127 -1.07 -9.26 10.06
N ALA A 128 -1.94 -8.59 9.32
CA ALA A 128 -1.98 -7.14 9.27
C ALA A 128 -2.25 -6.55 10.67
N PRO A 129 -1.69 -5.37 11.02
CA PRO A 129 -1.83 -4.78 12.35
C PRO A 129 -3.26 -4.45 12.78
N ASN A 130 -4.18 -4.29 11.81
CA ASN A 130 -5.60 -4.07 12.06
C ASN A 130 -6.43 -5.37 12.07
N ALA A 131 -5.80 -6.54 11.96
CA ALA A 131 -6.50 -7.80 12.04
C ALA A 131 -6.98 -8.09 13.47
N TYR A 132 -8.25 -8.50 13.60
CA TYR A 132 -8.80 -8.94 14.89
C TYR A 132 -8.80 -10.46 14.94
N VAL A 133 -8.05 -11.03 15.88
CA VAL A 133 -7.92 -12.49 16.06
C VAL A 133 -8.75 -12.90 17.28
N ILE A 134 -9.84 -13.65 17.05
CA ILE A 134 -10.70 -14.22 18.10
C ILE A 134 -10.59 -15.74 18.05
N GLY A 135 -9.72 -16.31 18.89
CA GLY A 135 -9.38 -17.73 18.78
C GLY A 135 -8.73 -18.03 17.43
N ASP A 136 -9.27 -19.00 16.68
CA ASP A 136 -8.81 -19.34 15.32
C ASP A 136 -9.53 -18.53 14.21
N VAL A 137 -10.38 -17.58 14.57
CA VAL A 137 -11.16 -16.78 13.61
C VAL A 137 -10.49 -15.42 13.40
N ILE A 138 -10.14 -15.14 12.14
CA ILE A 138 -9.64 -13.85 11.69
C ILE A 138 -10.84 -13.03 11.21
N VAL A 139 -11.10 -11.90 11.87
CA VAL A 139 -12.22 -11.00 11.58
C VAL A 139 -11.67 -9.71 10.92
N PRO A 140 -12.37 -9.14 9.91
CA PRO A 140 -12.05 -7.81 9.37
C PRO A 140 -11.91 -6.76 10.48
N ASP A 141 -11.23 -5.66 10.17
CA ASP A 141 -10.90 -4.65 11.17
C ASP A 141 -12.14 -4.03 11.84
N ALA A 142 -11.92 -3.26 12.90
CA ALA A 142 -12.99 -2.61 13.66
C ALA A 142 -13.85 -1.63 12.83
N ASP A 143 -13.38 -1.24 11.65
CA ASP A 143 -14.06 -0.35 10.70
C ASP A 143 -14.78 -1.14 9.58
N GLY A 144 -14.74 -2.48 9.64
CA GLY A 144 -15.38 -3.38 8.66
C GLY A 144 -14.60 -3.53 7.35
N ASN A 145 -13.34 -3.11 7.30
CA ASN A 145 -12.52 -3.26 6.10
C ASN A 145 -12.05 -4.72 5.97
N PRO A 146 -12.16 -5.32 4.77
CA PRO A 146 -11.70 -6.69 4.56
C PRO A 146 -10.19 -6.76 4.76
N LEU A 147 -9.76 -7.71 5.58
CA LEU A 147 -8.38 -8.19 5.54
C LEU A 147 -8.21 -8.98 4.26
N ILE A 148 -7.18 -8.67 3.48
CA ILE A 148 -6.86 -9.45 2.29
C ILE A 148 -5.52 -10.12 2.55
N LEU A 149 -5.59 -11.45 2.71
CA LEU A 149 -4.42 -12.30 2.84
C LEU A 149 -3.86 -12.51 1.43
N GLY A 150 -2.56 -12.21 1.27
CA GLY A 150 -1.84 -12.38 0.00
C GLY A 150 -1.62 -13.83 -0.39
#